data_AF-A0A1B9L4N7-F1
#
_entry.id   AF-A0A1B9L4N7-F1
#
_cell.length_a   1.000
_cell.length_b   1.000
_cell.length_c   1.000
_cell.angle_alpha   90.00
_cell.angle_beta   90.00
_cell.angle_gamma   90.00
#
_symmetry.space_group_name_H-M   'P 1'
#
loop_
_entity.id
_entity.type
_entity.pdbx_description
1 polymer ?
#
loop_
_entity_poly.entity_id
_entity_poly.type
_entity_poly.pdbx_seq_one_letter_code
_entity_poly.pdbx_strand_id
1 'polypeptide(L)'
;MPDDSRTEEQVIEEIRDFAAKFEDEWSYKGHGYNETCCHTFVFLLLASCNLADPDCIGAKKDPYFKSYRSELKNKFDKPDGDKDENEEKFYQRHCMIEQLHDISRLAQAK
;
A
#
# COMPACT_ATOMS: atom_id res chain seq x y z
N MET A 1 7.93 -4.95 13.22
CA MET A 1 7.59 -6.41 13.25
C MET A 1 8.37 -7.08 14.39
N PRO A 2 7.95 -8.23 14.94
CA PRO A 2 8.63 -8.85 16.10
C PRO A 2 10.10 -9.21 15.83
N ASP A 3 10.45 -9.46 14.57
CA ASP A 3 11.79 -9.80 14.11
C ASP A 3 12.42 -8.62 13.33
N ASP A 4 11.88 -7.41 13.50
CA ASP A 4 12.42 -6.22 12.86
C ASP A 4 13.69 -5.79 13.58
N SER A 5 14.84 -6.05 12.96
CA SER A 5 16.16 -5.73 13.52
C SER A 5 16.66 -4.33 13.14
N ARG A 6 15.86 -3.54 12.41
CA ARG A 6 16.27 -2.20 11.96
C ARG A 6 16.27 -1.22 13.12
N THR A 7 17.15 -0.24 13.08
CA THR A 7 17.11 0.92 14.00
C THR A 7 16.07 1.94 13.53
N GLU A 8 15.70 2.86 14.41
CA GLU A 8 14.81 3.97 14.07
C GLU A 8 15.38 4.80 12.91
N GLU A 9 16.69 5.08 12.93
CA GLU A 9 17.36 5.84 11.89
C GLU A 9 17.28 5.14 10.53
N GLN A 10 17.45 3.81 10.49
CA GLN A 10 17.31 3.04 9.26
C GLN A 10 15.89 3.09 8.71
N VAL A 11 14.87 3.01 9.57
CA VAL A 11 13.46 3.16 9.16
C VAL A 11 13.19 4.56 8.61
N ILE A 12 13.73 5.61 9.25
CA ILE A 12 13.61 6.99 8.77
C ILE A 12 14.28 7.16 7.41
N GLU A 13 15.45 6.56 7.20
CA GLU A 13 16.14 6.58 5.90
C GLU A 13 15.32 5.88 4.81
N GLU A 14 14.76 4.70 5.09
CA GLU A 14 13.88 4.01 4.13
C GLU A 14 12.63 4.83 3.77
N ILE A 15 12.03 5.51 4.75
CA ILE A 15 10.87 6.40 4.52
C ILE A 15 11.26 7.55 3.59
N ARG A 16 12.42 8.18 3.85
CA ARG A 16 12.94 9.28 3.01
C ARG A 16 13.25 8.80 1.61
N ASP A 17 13.88 7.65 1.48
CA ASP A 17 14.23 7.04 0.21
C ASP A 17 13.00 6.70 -0.63
N PHE A 18 11.96 6.14 0.00
CA PHE A 18 10.69 5.91 -0.68
C PHE A 18 10.07 7.23 -1.15
N ALA A 19 9.95 8.21 -0.25
CA ALA A 19 9.34 9.49 -0.56
C ALA A 19 10.08 10.24 -1.68
N ALA A 20 11.43 10.18 -1.69
CA ALA A 20 12.26 10.82 -2.70
C ALA A 20 12.14 10.17 -4.09
N LYS A 21 11.87 8.87 -4.15
CA LYS A 21 11.69 8.11 -5.42
C LYS A 21 10.24 8.05 -5.88
N PHE A 22 9.31 8.58 -5.08
CA PHE A 22 7.88 8.46 -5.35
C PHE A 22 7.45 9.45 -6.45
N GLU A 23 7.43 8.96 -7.68
CA GLU A 23 7.07 9.72 -8.87
C GLU A 23 5.71 9.24 -9.41
N ASP A 24 4.63 9.75 -8.81
CA ASP A 24 3.27 9.45 -9.24
C ASP A 24 2.45 10.73 -9.42
N GLU A 25 1.55 10.72 -10.41
CA GLU A 25 0.60 11.81 -10.61
C GLU A 25 -0.42 11.85 -9.48
N TRP A 26 -0.46 12.97 -8.75
CA TRP A 26 -1.34 13.19 -7.63
C TRP A 26 -2.76 13.56 -8.08
N SER A 27 -3.76 12.92 -7.50
CA SER A 27 -5.16 13.25 -7.71
C SER A 27 -5.90 13.49 -6.39
N TYR A 28 -6.92 14.36 -6.45
CA TYR A 28 -7.79 14.69 -5.32
C TYR A 28 -9.14 13.96 -5.38
N LYS A 29 -9.40 13.18 -6.44
CA LYS A 29 -10.72 12.61 -6.73
C LYS A 29 -11.08 11.38 -5.89
N GLY A 30 -10.10 10.78 -5.21
CA GLY A 30 -10.27 9.97 -4.01
C GLY A 30 -10.86 8.56 -4.15
N HIS A 31 -11.08 8.02 -5.36
CA HIS A 31 -11.92 6.83 -5.56
C HIS A 31 -11.53 5.91 -6.73
N GLY A 32 -10.29 5.95 -7.22
CA GLY A 32 -9.84 5.03 -8.28
C GLY A 32 -8.67 4.12 -7.90
N TYR A 33 -8.66 2.89 -8.42
CA TYR A 33 -7.55 1.93 -8.26
C TYR A 33 -6.20 2.45 -8.77
N ASN A 34 -6.23 3.35 -9.75
CA ASN A 34 -5.06 3.98 -10.37
C ASN A 34 -4.71 5.33 -9.74
N GLU A 35 -5.49 5.80 -8.76
CA GLU A 35 -5.30 7.14 -8.20
C GLU A 35 -4.21 7.16 -7.14
N THR A 36 -3.50 8.28 -7.10
CA THR A 36 -2.50 8.57 -6.07
C THR A 36 -3.00 9.74 -5.25
N CYS A 37 -3.37 9.47 -4.00
CA CYS A 37 -3.69 10.52 -3.03
C CYS A 37 -2.88 10.31 -1.75
N CYS A 38 -3.08 11.17 -0.75
CA CYS A 38 -2.37 11.07 0.54
C CYS A 38 -2.55 9.70 1.21
N HIS A 39 -3.75 9.10 1.14
CA HIS A 39 -4.00 7.78 1.69
C HIS A 39 -3.23 6.69 0.94
N THR A 40 -3.32 6.69 -0.39
CA THR A 40 -2.57 5.73 -1.23
C THR A 40 -1.07 5.83 -0.97
N PHE A 41 -0.53 7.04 -0.90
CA PHE A 41 0.88 7.27 -0.57
C PHE A 41 1.27 6.64 0.77
N VAL A 42 0.48 6.90 1.82
CA VAL A 42 0.74 6.33 3.15
C VAL A 42 0.69 4.79 3.11
N PHE A 43 -0.27 4.20 2.41
CA PHE A 43 -0.35 2.73 2.30
C PHE A 43 0.86 2.15 1.58
N LEU A 44 1.28 2.74 0.46
CA LEU A 44 2.45 2.29 -0.30
C LEU A 44 3.75 2.49 0.49
N LEU A 45 3.88 3.61 1.21
CA LEU A 45 5.00 3.88 2.10
C LEU A 45 5.12 2.80 3.18
N LEU A 46 4.03 2.54 3.91
CA LEU A 46 4.02 1.54 4.99
C LEU A 46 4.34 0.14 4.46
N ALA A 47 3.78 -0.24 3.31
CA ALA A 47 4.10 -1.51 2.65
C ALA A 47 5.58 -1.59 2.26
N SER A 48 6.12 -0.54 1.62
CA SER A 48 7.51 -0.50 1.16
C SER A 48 8.51 -0.59 2.31
N CYS A 49 8.21 0.04 3.44
CA CYS A 49 9.05 0.02 4.63
C CYS A 49 8.76 -1.17 5.56
N ASN A 50 7.92 -2.13 5.15
CA ASN A 50 7.52 -3.28 5.97
C ASN A 50 7.02 -2.87 7.37
N LEU A 51 6.28 -1.76 7.44
CA LEU A 51 5.70 -1.21 8.66
C LEU A 51 4.26 -1.64 8.80
N ALA A 52 3.83 -1.85 10.04
CA ALA A 52 2.45 -2.14 10.39
C ALA A 52 1.84 -0.93 11.08
N ASP A 53 0.56 -0.66 10.81
CA ASP A 53 -0.27 0.18 11.66
C ASP A 53 -1.48 -0.66 12.11
N PRO A 54 -1.29 -1.61 13.06
CA PRO A 54 -2.33 -2.55 13.46
C PRO A 54 -3.56 -1.88 14.07
N ASP A 55 -3.44 -0.61 14.45
CA ASP A 55 -4.48 0.16 15.11
C ASP A 55 -5.32 0.97 14.15
N CYS A 56 -4.75 1.49 13.06
CA CYS A 56 -5.47 2.28 12.08
C CYS A 56 -5.60 1.57 10.73
N ILE A 57 -4.49 1.10 10.13
CA ILE A 57 -4.46 0.67 8.72
C ILE A 57 -4.31 -0.86 8.61
N GLY A 58 -5.19 -1.49 7.84
CA GLY A 58 -5.23 -2.95 7.67
C GLY A 58 -6.29 -3.64 8.53
N ALA A 59 -6.54 -4.93 8.23
CA ALA A 59 -7.50 -5.78 8.95
C ALA A 59 -8.89 -5.18 9.23
N LYS A 60 -9.42 -4.39 8.27
CA LYS A 60 -10.80 -3.82 8.22
C LYS A 60 -11.06 -2.57 9.09
N LYS A 61 -10.04 -1.93 9.68
CA LYS A 61 -10.25 -0.73 10.50
C LYS A 61 -10.35 0.57 9.67
N ASP A 62 -9.45 0.76 8.71
CA ASP A 62 -9.48 1.93 7.81
C ASP A 62 -10.44 1.72 6.61
N PRO A 63 -11.49 2.56 6.46
CA PRO A 63 -12.44 2.46 5.34
C PRO A 63 -11.82 2.72 3.96
N TYR A 64 -10.85 3.64 3.87
CA TYR A 64 -10.17 3.97 2.62
C TYR A 64 -9.29 2.81 2.16
N PHE A 65 -8.52 2.22 3.07
CA PHE A 65 -7.72 1.02 2.80
C PHE A 65 -8.60 -0.12 2.31
N LYS A 66 -9.75 -0.36 2.98
CA LYS A 66 -10.70 -1.40 2.57
C LYS A 66 -11.24 -1.15 1.16
N SER A 67 -11.62 0.09 0.86
CA SER A 67 -12.13 0.47 -0.46
C SER A 67 -11.06 0.27 -1.53
N TYR A 68 -9.88 0.83 -1.31
CA TYR A 68 -8.76 0.77 -2.25
C TYR A 68 -8.30 -0.66 -2.53
N ARG A 69 -8.15 -1.48 -1.49
CA ARG A 69 -7.84 -2.91 -1.63
C ARG A 69 -8.92 -3.65 -2.43
N SER A 70 -10.20 -3.34 -2.21
CA SER A 70 -11.29 -3.96 -2.96
C SER A 70 -11.27 -3.57 -4.44
N GLU A 71 -10.97 -2.32 -4.75
CA GLU A 71 -10.85 -1.83 -6.13
C GLU A 71 -9.66 -2.47 -6.85
N LEU A 72 -8.52 -2.57 -6.18
CA LEU A 72 -7.36 -3.28 -6.69
C LEU A 72 -7.71 -4.74 -6.98
N LYS A 73 -8.30 -5.46 -6.02
CA LYS A 73 -8.70 -6.85 -6.23
C LYS A 73 -9.70 -7.01 -7.38
N ASN A 74 -10.70 -6.14 -7.47
CA ASN A 74 -11.71 -6.18 -8.53
C ASN A 74 -11.12 -5.94 -9.92
N LYS A 75 -10.04 -5.16 -10.03
CA LYS A 75 -9.31 -4.98 -11.30
C LYS A 75 -8.42 -6.18 -11.60
N PHE A 76 -7.84 -6.80 -10.59
CA PHE A 76 -6.97 -7.98 -10.70
C PHE A 76 -7.74 -9.24 -11.14
N ASP A 77 -8.93 -9.44 -10.60
CA ASP A 77 -9.79 -10.59 -10.86
C ASP A 77 -10.53 -10.51 -12.22
N LYS A 78 -10.45 -9.38 -12.94
CA LYS A 78 -11.12 -9.22 -14.24
C LYS A 78 -10.26 -9.83 -15.36
N PRO A 79 -10.79 -10.78 -16.16
CA PRO A 79 -10.07 -11.32 -17.30
C PRO A 79 -9.95 -10.26 -18.39
N ASP A 80 -8.69 -9.88 -18.67
CA ASP A 80 -8.12 -9.15 -19.81
C ASP A 80 -9.05 -8.24 -20.66
N GLY A 81 -8.61 -6.99 -20.79
CA GLY A 81 -9.16 -6.05 -21.77
C GLY A 81 -8.13 -5.08 -22.34
N ASP A 82 -7.13 -4.67 -21.59
CA ASP A 82 -6.06 -3.79 -22.09
C ASP A 82 -4.78 -4.01 -21.27
N LYS A 83 -3.77 -4.59 -21.91
CA LYS A 83 -2.39 -4.66 -21.41
C LYS A 83 -1.73 -3.31 -21.70
N ASP A 84 -2.03 -2.35 -20.83
CA ASP A 84 -1.44 -1.02 -20.83
C ASP A 84 -0.26 -0.99 -19.84
N GLU A 85 0.70 -0.07 -19.99
CA GLU A 85 1.84 0.12 -19.08
C GLU A 85 1.39 0.36 -17.62
N ASN A 86 0.13 0.79 -17.44
CA ASN A 86 -0.55 0.85 -16.15
C ASN A 86 -0.70 -0.51 -15.44
N GLU A 87 -0.52 -1.65 -16.12
CA GLU A 87 -0.69 -2.99 -15.56
C GLU A 87 0.43 -3.38 -14.59
N GLU A 88 1.69 -3.01 -14.87
CA GLU A 88 2.82 -3.29 -13.97
C GLU A 88 2.71 -2.48 -12.67
N LYS A 89 2.47 -1.18 -12.79
CA LYS A 89 2.24 -0.29 -11.63
C LYS A 89 1.04 -0.76 -10.80
N PHE A 90 -0.03 -1.16 -11.47
CA PHE A 90 -1.21 -1.72 -10.83
C PHE A 90 -0.88 -3.03 -10.06
N TYR A 91 -0.15 -3.94 -10.70
CA TYR A 91 0.27 -5.20 -10.10
C TYR A 91 1.13 -4.95 -8.86
N GLN A 92 2.10 -4.03 -8.95
CA GLN A 92 2.95 -3.64 -7.83
C GLN A 92 2.12 -3.09 -6.67
N ARG A 93 1.20 -2.17 -6.94
CA ARG A 93 0.28 -1.62 -5.92
C ARG A 93 -0.57 -2.70 -5.28
N HIS A 94 -1.12 -3.63 -6.06
CA HIS A 94 -1.86 -4.77 -5.53
C HIS A 94 -1.01 -5.60 -4.56
N CYS A 95 0.20 -5.99 -4.96
CA CYS A 95 1.12 -6.75 -4.11
C CYS A 95 1.46 -6.00 -2.81
N MET A 96 1.74 -4.70 -2.88
CA MET A 96 2.06 -3.89 -1.71
C MET A 96 0.88 -3.78 -0.73
N ILE A 97 -0.35 -3.65 -1.25
CA ILE A 97 -1.55 -3.57 -0.41
C ILE A 97 -1.88 -4.91 0.25
N GLU A 98 -1.70 -6.02 -0.45
CA GLU A 98 -1.82 -7.36 0.15
C GLU A 98 -0.74 -7.58 1.22
N GLN A 99 0.50 -7.17 0.96
CA GLN A 99 1.59 -7.21 1.94
C GLN A 99 1.23 -6.40 3.19
N LEU A 100 0.77 -5.14 3.04
CA LEU A 100 0.36 -4.32 4.19
C LEU A 100 -0.79 -4.94 4.97
N HIS A 101 -1.76 -5.55 4.28
CA HIS A 101 -2.85 -6.29 4.92
C HIS A 101 -2.32 -7.45 5.76
N ASP A 102 -1.35 -8.22 5.24
CA ASP A 102 -0.75 -9.35 5.96
C ASP A 102 0.11 -8.92 7.15
N ILE A 103 0.95 -7.89 6.98
CA ILE A 103 1.75 -7.33 8.06
C ILE A 103 0.84 -6.87 9.21
N SER A 104 -0.25 -6.15 8.87
CA SER A 104 -1.21 -5.66 9.87
C SER A 104 -1.95 -6.80 10.58
N ARG A 105 -2.35 -7.85 9.85
CA ARG A 105 -2.96 -9.05 10.44
C ARG A 105 -2.01 -9.79 11.39
N LEU A 106 -0.73 -9.93 11.01
CA LEU A 106 0.30 -10.58 11.84
C LEU A 106 0.68 -9.77 13.07
N ALA A 107 0.54 -8.45 13.02
CA ALA A 107 0.73 -7.57 14.17
C ALA A 107 -0.42 -7.68 15.18
N GLN A 108 -1.66 -7.88 14.72
CA GLN A 108 -2.83 -8.06 15.60
C GLN A 108 -2.95 -9.46 16.23
N ALA A 109 -2.27 -10.46 15.66
CA ALA A 109 -2.29 -11.83 16.17
C ALA A 109 -1.34 -12.07 17.37
N LYS A 110 -0.66 -11.02 17.84
CA LYS A 110 0.25 -11.03 18.99
C LYS A 110 -0.37 -10.35 20.19
#